data_AF-A0A946SJN1-F1
#
_entry.id   AF-A0A946SJN1-F1
#
_cell.length_a   1.000
_cell.length_b   1.000
_cell.length_c   1.000
_cell.angle_alpha   90.00
_cell.angle_beta   90.00
_cell.angle_gamma   90.00
#
_symmetry.space_group_name_H-M   'P 1'
#
loop_
_entity.id
_entity.type
_entity.pdbx_description
1 polymer ?
#
loop_
_entity_poly.entity_id
_entity_poly.type
_entity_poly.pdbx_seq_one_letter_code
_entity_poly.pdbx_strand_id
1 'polypeptide(L)'
;MAELRRPSRLAVGVLALLATAARAEAPPEVMEVFAAHCVLCHDVEDAPKGLRLDTQAGVNEAIASGVARPGVPEMSSLVTRLQLPIDDEAVMPPVDTPSRPDAREIALLWDWIAGLPPVPEDVDGSPTDDAPAPDIALLQSHGAYVGLLYQGATWLRVDLGRATFPLSDEAMSALRAVGPWVRELGLAGSAVDEGFGEIVRALPRVQTVDASRTTLTTLDSIAAAPELAVFNVAGSSITDDALTEAAESASLTRVVASRTAVTREVAEALMLAHPNLVIDAAPWPEDEAESIGWSPEERAVWAASEAIWAAYARGDWETVLPELHEAWVGASAGGQAVSSPTDWREQEEDGATQSVVTRHTPLRVRVVGDAAIVQSRYYRVPPRGADMADPISLVLTETYVRADNGWKALSTAIAPTPAPEAP
;
A
#
# COMPACT_ATOMS: atom_id res chain seq x y z
N MET A 1 24.44 -3.41 -69.79
CA MET A 1 24.17 -4.76 -69.29
C MET A 1 24.10 -4.69 -67.78
N ALA A 2 23.04 -5.26 -67.22
CA ALA A 2 22.69 -5.24 -65.81
C ALA A 2 23.69 -6.00 -64.92
N GLU A 3 23.69 -5.66 -63.63
CA GLU A 3 23.47 -6.55 -62.45
C GLU A 3 24.22 -5.98 -61.23
N LEU A 4 23.54 -5.36 -60.26
CA LEU A 4 22.93 -5.94 -59.05
C LEU A 4 23.92 -6.71 -58.14
N ARG A 5 24.17 -6.20 -56.91
CA ARG A 5 23.64 -6.77 -55.64
C ARG A 5 24.14 -6.04 -54.37
N ARG A 6 23.16 -5.43 -53.69
CA ARG A 6 22.82 -5.35 -52.24
C ARG A 6 23.84 -4.85 -51.18
N PRO A 7 23.36 -4.08 -50.18
CA PRO A 7 24.17 -3.43 -49.14
C PRO A 7 24.46 -4.35 -47.95
N SER A 8 25.68 -4.24 -47.41
CA SER A 8 26.11 -4.89 -46.18
C SER A 8 25.50 -4.20 -44.96
N ARG A 9 25.00 -5.02 -44.03
CA ARG A 9 24.27 -4.66 -42.82
C ARG A 9 25.18 -4.06 -41.74
N LEU A 10 24.67 -3.00 -41.12
CA LEU A 10 24.70 -2.63 -39.69
C LEU A 10 25.87 -3.15 -38.83
N ALA A 11 26.72 -2.23 -38.38
CA ALA A 11 27.37 -2.30 -37.08
C ALA A 11 26.70 -1.25 -36.18
N VAL A 12 25.77 -1.68 -35.34
CA VAL A 12 25.29 -0.90 -34.18
C VAL A 12 25.80 -1.63 -32.96
N GLY A 13 26.62 -0.93 -32.18
CA GLY A 13 27.24 -1.45 -30.96
C GLY A 13 26.19 -1.91 -29.97
N VAL A 14 26.43 -3.11 -29.42
CA VAL A 14 25.72 -3.61 -28.24
C VAL A 14 26.17 -2.75 -27.06
N LEU A 15 25.33 -1.78 -26.68
CA LEU A 15 25.39 -1.15 -25.37
C LEU A 15 24.75 -2.14 -24.40
N ALA A 16 25.57 -2.91 -23.69
CA ALA A 16 25.11 -3.75 -22.60
C ALA A 16 24.63 -2.87 -21.45
N LEU A 17 23.30 -2.68 -21.33
CA LEU A 17 22.71 -2.26 -20.07
C LEU A 17 22.71 -3.48 -19.14
N LEU A 18 23.62 -3.48 -18.18
CA LEU A 18 23.57 -4.33 -17.01
C LEU A 18 22.34 -3.91 -16.18
N ALA A 19 21.24 -4.66 -16.28
CA ALA A 19 20.19 -4.62 -15.29
C ALA A 19 20.71 -5.37 -14.04
N THR A 20 21.28 -4.62 -13.11
CA THR A 20 21.49 -5.09 -11.74
C THR A 20 20.14 -5.48 -11.16
N ALA A 21 20.04 -6.72 -10.65
CA ALA A 21 18.96 -7.08 -9.75
C ALA A 21 18.90 -6.02 -8.64
N ALA A 22 17.82 -5.27 -8.57
CA ALA A 22 17.61 -4.31 -7.50
C ALA A 22 17.63 -5.10 -6.19
N ARG A 23 18.75 -5.00 -5.47
CA ARG A 23 18.84 -5.32 -4.06
C ARG A 23 17.79 -4.47 -3.34
N ALA A 24 17.37 -4.91 -2.16
CA ALA A 24 16.59 -4.13 -1.19
C ALA A 24 17.41 -2.93 -0.65
N GLU A 25 17.99 -2.12 -1.55
CA GLU A 25 18.69 -0.89 -1.23
C GLU A 25 17.66 0.18 -0.89
N ALA A 26 17.92 0.93 0.18
CA ALA A 26 17.06 2.04 0.53
C ALA A 26 17.20 3.11 -0.57
N PRO A 27 16.08 3.65 -1.08
CA PRO A 27 16.13 4.75 -2.02
C PRO A 27 16.92 5.94 -1.46
N PRO A 28 17.57 6.76 -2.30
CA PRO A 28 18.29 7.95 -1.87
C PRO A 28 17.48 8.84 -0.93
N GLU A 29 16.19 9.00 -1.19
CA GLU A 29 15.26 9.81 -0.39
C GLU A 29 15.10 9.25 1.04
N VAL A 30 15.09 7.93 1.20
CA VAL A 30 15.06 7.27 2.53
C VAL A 30 16.39 7.48 3.25
N MET A 31 17.50 7.37 2.53
CA MET A 31 18.83 7.63 3.09
C MET A 31 19.01 9.09 3.49
N GLU A 32 18.40 10.04 2.78
CA GLU A 32 18.39 11.47 3.13
C GLU A 32 17.64 11.73 4.44
N VAL A 33 16.48 11.09 4.65
CA VAL A 33 15.74 11.14 5.92
C VAL A 33 16.58 10.57 7.07
N PHE A 34 17.23 9.42 6.87
CA PHE A 34 18.12 8.86 7.89
C PHE A 34 19.28 9.80 8.20
N ALA A 35 19.92 10.38 7.19
CA ALA A 35 21.03 11.32 7.37
C ALA A 35 20.62 12.58 8.14
N ALA A 36 19.41 13.10 7.89
CA ALA A 36 18.92 14.31 8.55
C ALA A 36 18.52 14.07 10.02
N HIS A 37 17.92 12.91 10.32
CA HIS A 37 17.18 12.72 11.58
C HIS A 37 17.65 11.56 12.45
N CYS A 38 18.25 10.52 11.87
CA CYS A 38 18.51 9.25 12.56
C CYS A 38 20.00 9.00 12.80
N VAL A 39 20.85 9.40 11.86
CA VAL A 39 22.29 9.16 11.86
C VAL A 39 22.98 9.73 13.10
N LEU A 40 22.50 10.86 13.65
CA LEU A 40 23.06 11.46 14.87
C LEU A 40 23.20 10.46 16.04
N CYS A 41 22.30 9.48 16.14
CA CYS A 41 22.30 8.44 17.17
C CYS A 41 22.56 7.02 16.61
N HIS A 42 22.55 6.85 15.29
CA HIS A 42 22.60 5.55 14.60
C HIS A 42 23.75 5.45 13.57
N ASP A 43 24.86 6.16 13.79
CA ASP A 43 26.07 6.16 12.93
C ASP A 43 27.33 5.52 13.55
N VAL A 44 27.39 5.38 14.89
CA VAL A 44 28.57 4.90 15.63
C VAL A 44 28.59 3.38 15.84
N GLU A 45 29.79 2.81 16.02
CA GLU A 45 29.98 1.42 16.48
C GLU A 45 29.26 1.11 17.81
N ASP A 46 28.95 2.14 18.62
CA ASP A 46 28.21 2.05 19.88
C ASP A 46 26.73 2.50 19.78
N ALA A 47 26.14 2.46 18.58
CA ALA A 47 24.73 2.83 18.40
C ALA A 47 23.83 2.04 19.37
N PRO A 48 22.74 2.62 19.91
CA PRO A 48 21.84 1.92 20.82
C PRO A 48 21.39 0.59 20.22
N LYS A 49 21.72 -0.52 20.89
CA LYS A 49 21.44 -1.90 20.43
C LYS A 49 22.07 -2.28 19.07
N GLY A 50 23.08 -1.54 18.62
CA GLY A 50 23.82 -1.81 17.37
C GLY A 50 23.08 -1.43 16.08
N LEU A 51 21.97 -0.69 16.15
CA LEU A 51 21.19 -0.29 14.97
C LEU A 51 21.92 0.83 14.20
N ARG A 52 22.32 0.53 12.96
CA ARG A 52 23.02 1.45 12.04
C ARG A 52 22.11 1.88 10.90
N LEU A 53 22.01 3.19 10.65
CA LEU A 53 21.17 3.77 9.59
C LEU A 53 21.95 4.72 8.66
N ASP A 54 23.26 4.88 8.90
CA ASP A 54 24.17 5.71 8.12
C ASP A 54 24.73 5.01 6.86
N THR A 55 24.61 3.69 6.78
CA THR A 55 25.10 2.89 5.66
C THR A 55 24.03 1.94 5.15
N GLN A 56 24.08 1.63 3.86
CA GLN A 56 23.19 0.63 3.26
C GLN A 56 23.32 -0.75 3.91
N ALA A 57 24.53 -1.12 4.36
CA ALA A 57 24.75 -2.37 5.09
C ALA A 57 24.01 -2.38 6.44
N GLY A 58 24.04 -1.25 7.17
CA GLY A 58 23.27 -1.10 8.41
C GLY A 58 21.77 -1.15 8.18
N VAL A 59 21.27 -0.52 7.12
CA VAL A 59 19.86 -0.58 6.75
C VAL A 59 19.43 -2.02 6.40
N ASN A 60 20.28 -2.78 5.70
CA ASN A 60 20.02 -4.20 5.44
C ASN A 60 19.96 -5.02 6.74
N GLU A 61 20.80 -4.70 7.72
CA GLU A 61 20.76 -5.33 9.05
C GLU A 61 19.49 -4.93 9.83
N ALA A 62 19.03 -3.69 9.70
CA ALA A 62 17.75 -3.26 10.26
C ALA A 62 16.57 -4.07 9.67
N ILE A 63 16.66 -4.41 8.38
CA ILE A 63 15.70 -5.32 7.74
C ILE A 63 15.84 -6.74 8.28
N ALA A 64 17.06 -7.28 8.31
CA ALA A 64 17.34 -8.65 8.76
C ALA A 64 16.96 -8.89 10.23
N SER A 65 17.16 -7.89 11.09
CA SER A 65 16.82 -7.94 12.52
C SER A 65 15.34 -7.68 12.82
N GLY A 66 14.52 -7.36 11.81
CA GLY A 66 13.10 -7.05 11.98
C GLY A 66 12.83 -5.69 12.65
N VAL A 67 13.81 -4.78 12.64
CA VAL A 67 13.61 -3.37 13.02
C VAL A 67 12.80 -2.66 11.93
N ALA A 68 13.12 -2.92 10.66
CA ALA A 68 12.34 -2.58 9.47
C ALA A 68 11.78 -3.87 8.87
N ARG A 69 10.62 -4.31 9.34
CA ARG A 69 9.96 -5.55 8.91
C ARG A 69 9.35 -5.37 7.53
N PRO A 70 9.86 -6.09 6.52
CA PRO A 70 9.39 -5.88 5.18
C PRO A 70 7.89 -6.13 5.00
N GLY A 71 7.22 -5.26 4.27
CA GLY A 71 5.80 -5.36 3.96
C GLY A 71 4.84 -5.05 5.12
N VAL A 72 5.34 -4.88 6.35
CA VAL A 72 4.53 -4.67 7.57
C VAL A 72 5.09 -3.52 8.42
N PRO A 73 5.00 -2.26 7.94
CA PRO A 73 5.51 -1.07 8.65
C PRO A 73 4.90 -0.90 10.05
N GLU A 74 3.65 -1.30 10.25
CA GLU A 74 2.97 -1.29 11.56
C GLU A 74 3.61 -2.22 12.61
N MET A 75 4.40 -3.19 12.18
CA MET A 75 5.20 -4.04 13.07
C MET A 75 6.69 -3.65 13.08
N SER A 76 7.05 -2.61 12.32
CA SER A 76 8.41 -2.13 12.22
C SER A 76 8.68 -1.09 13.29
N SER A 77 9.51 -1.45 14.26
CA SER A 77 9.93 -0.53 15.33
C SER A 77 10.60 0.75 14.79
N LEU A 78 11.14 0.69 13.57
CA LEU A 78 11.76 1.84 12.89
C LEU A 78 10.80 3.01 12.67
N VAL A 79 9.53 2.74 12.30
CA VAL A 79 8.53 3.77 11.97
C VAL A 79 7.43 3.93 13.02
N THR A 80 7.16 2.89 13.80
CA THR A 80 6.19 2.97 14.91
C THR A 80 6.68 3.85 16.06
N ARG A 81 7.99 3.86 16.35
CA ARG A 81 8.58 4.75 17.38
C ARG A 81 8.56 6.22 17.02
N LEU A 82 8.46 6.55 15.73
CA LEU A 82 8.35 7.94 15.25
C LEU A 82 6.99 8.56 15.57
N GLN A 83 6.00 7.72 15.86
CA GLN A 83 4.60 8.10 16.06
C GLN A 83 4.17 8.03 17.54
N LEU A 84 5.08 7.66 18.44
CA LEU A 84 4.81 7.68 19.87
C LEU A 84 4.67 9.12 20.39
N PRO A 85 3.90 9.31 21.48
CA PRO A 85 3.89 10.58 22.20
C PRO A 85 5.29 11.08 22.50
N ILE A 86 5.47 12.40 22.43
CA ILE A 86 6.79 13.05 22.54
C ILE A 86 7.48 12.79 23.89
N ASP A 87 6.71 12.47 24.92
CA ASP A 87 7.12 12.17 26.29
C ASP A 87 7.30 10.68 26.57
N ASP A 88 7.06 9.80 25.58
CA ASP A 88 7.30 8.36 25.70
C ASP A 88 8.81 8.05 25.66
N GLU A 89 9.31 7.23 26.58
CA GLU A 89 10.74 6.87 26.65
C GLU A 89 11.25 6.11 25.42
N ALA A 90 10.36 5.47 24.65
CA ALA A 90 10.68 4.73 23.44
C ALA A 90 10.53 5.59 22.17
N VAL A 91 10.10 6.85 22.27
CA VAL A 91 9.99 7.75 21.10
C VAL A 91 11.37 7.95 20.48
N MET A 92 11.42 7.86 19.15
CA MET A 92 12.62 8.14 18.38
C MET A 92 12.32 9.18 17.30
N PRO A 93 13.22 10.12 17.00
CA PRO A 93 14.39 10.48 17.83
C PRO A 93 13.96 10.94 19.24
N PRO A 94 14.80 10.86 20.28
CA PRO A 94 14.47 11.35 21.63
C PRO A 94 14.06 12.84 21.68
N VAL A 95 13.37 13.28 22.73
CA VAL A 95 12.84 14.66 22.86
C VAL A 95 13.93 15.74 22.83
N ASP A 96 15.14 15.41 23.25
CA ASP A 96 16.31 16.29 23.28
C ASP A 96 17.11 16.29 21.95
N THR A 97 16.60 15.64 20.91
CA THR A 97 17.24 15.60 19.58
C THR A 97 16.90 16.87 18.78
N PRO A 98 17.87 17.49 18.07
CA PRO A 98 17.65 18.75 17.35
C PRO A 98 16.78 18.65 16.09
N SER A 99 16.51 17.43 15.60
CA SER A 99 15.74 17.20 14.38
C SER A 99 14.83 15.98 14.52
N ARG A 100 13.69 16.02 13.83
CA ARG A 100 12.73 14.92 13.77
C ARG A 100 12.11 14.87 12.38
N PRO A 101 11.82 13.65 11.87
CA PRO A 101 11.11 13.50 10.62
C PRO A 101 9.71 14.14 10.71
N ASP A 102 9.31 14.87 9.68
CA ASP A 102 7.94 15.36 9.54
C ASP A 102 6.99 14.24 9.05
N ALA A 103 5.69 14.54 8.97
CA ALA A 103 4.68 13.55 8.54
C ALA A 103 4.95 12.98 7.14
N ARG A 104 5.54 13.76 6.22
CA ARG A 104 5.85 13.31 4.86
C ARG A 104 7.07 12.40 4.86
N GLU A 105 8.08 12.72 5.65
CA GLU A 105 9.27 11.88 5.81
C GLU A 105 8.94 10.57 6.53
N ILE A 106 8.05 10.59 7.53
CA ILE A 106 7.53 9.38 8.17
C ILE A 106 6.76 8.52 7.16
N ALA A 107 5.89 9.12 6.35
CA ALA A 107 5.16 8.42 5.30
C ALA A 107 6.10 7.79 4.26
N LEU A 108 7.17 8.49 3.87
CA LEU A 108 8.19 7.95 2.97
C LEU A 108 8.86 6.69 3.54
N LEU A 109 9.25 6.71 4.82
CA LEU A 109 9.84 5.55 5.49
C LEU A 109 8.83 4.40 5.59
N TRP A 110 7.57 4.73 5.88
CA TRP A 110 6.47 3.76 5.95
C TRP A 110 6.24 3.06 4.61
N ASP A 111 6.12 3.83 3.53
CA ASP A 111 5.90 3.33 2.17
C ASP A 111 7.08 2.50 1.67
N TRP A 112 8.30 2.93 1.99
CA TRP A 112 9.50 2.15 1.69
C TRP A 112 9.44 0.78 2.36
N ILE A 113 9.16 0.71 3.65
CA ILE A 113 9.04 -0.56 4.39
C ILE A 113 7.87 -1.40 3.86
N ALA A 114 6.72 -0.79 3.58
CA ALA A 114 5.57 -1.47 2.98
C ALA A 114 5.88 -2.06 1.60
N GLY A 115 6.77 -1.41 0.84
CA GLY A 115 7.26 -1.88 -0.45
C GLY A 115 8.38 -2.92 -0.36
N LEU A 116 8.97 -3.16 0.82
CA LEU A 116 9.96 -4.21 0.99
C LEU A 116 9.28 -5.59 0.92
N PRO A 117 9.92 -6.59 0.28
CA PRO A 117 9.36 -7.94 0.20
C PRO A 117 9.31 -8.60 1.58
N PRO A 118 8.16 -9.10 2.06
CA PRO A 118 7.97 -9.61 3.42
C PRO A 118 9.05 -10.63 3.82
N VAL A 119 9.49 -10.59 5.07
CA VAL A 119 10.35 -11.65 5.64
C VAL A 119 9.46 -12.51 6.53
N PRO A 120 9.15 -13.76 6.16
CA PRO A 120 8.37 -14.62 7.03
C PRO A 120 9.10 -14.90 8.33
N GLU A 121 8.41 -14.67 9.46
CA GLU A 121 8.91 -15.08 10.77
C GLU A 121 9.08 -16.61 10.79
N ASP A 122 10.23 -17.10 11.27
CA ASP A 122 10.38 -18.50 11.68
C ASP A 122 9.55 -18.71 12.95
N VAL A 123 8.33 -19.21 12.77
CA VAL A 123 7.42 -19.70 13.82
C VAL A 123 6.86 -21.06 13.38
N ASP A 124 6.61 -21.93 14.38
CA ASP A 124 6.08 -23.31 14.28
C ASP A 124 5.56 -23.72 12.89
N GLY A 125 6.25 -24.67 12.26
CA GLY A 125 5.84 -25.26 10.98
C GLY A 125 6.84 -25.16 9.83
N SER A 126 8.04 -24.60 10.07
CA SER A 126 9.17 -24.66 9.14
C SER A 126 9.52 -26.12 8.81
N PRO A 127 9.77 -26.48 7.53
CA PRO A 127 10.22 -27.80 7.18
C PRO A 127 11.52 -28.10 7.92
N THR A 128 11.59 -29.26 8.56
CA THR A 128 12.77 -29.69 9.32
C THR A 128 13.78 -30.44 8.45
N ASP A 129 13.36 -30.81 7.24
CA ASP A 129 14.13 -31.48 6.21
C ASP A 129 14.43 -30.55 5.03
N ASP A 130 15.49 -30.88 4.29
CA ASP A 130 15.90 -30.13 3.11
C ASP A 130 14.91 -30.34 1.96
N ALA A 131 14.62 -29.27 1.22
CA ALA A 131 13.85 -29.35 0.00
C ALA A 131 14.54 -30.24 -1.06
N PRO A 132 13.78 -30.92 -1.94
CA PRO A 132 14.33 -31.90 -2.86
C PRO A 132 15.23 -31.25 -3.92
N ALA A 133 16.55 -31.37 -3.74
CA ALA A 133 17.55 -30.77 -4.62
C ALA A 133 17.41 -31.12 -6.13
N PRO A 134 17.02 -32.35 -6.54
CA PRO A 134 16.79 -32.67 -7.94
C PRO A 134 15.66 -31.83 -8.56
N ASP A 135 14.54 -31.65 -7.85
CA ASP A 135 13.40 -30.87 -8.31
C ASP A 135 13.70 -29.37 -8.34
N ILE A 136 14.49 -28.88 -7.38
CA ILE A 136 15.03 -27.51 -7.41
C ILE A 136 15.86 -27.29 -8.68
N ALA A 137 16.81 -28.19 -8.97
CA ALA A 137 17.65 -28.09 -10.16
C ALA A 137 16.82 -28.17 -11.46
N LEU A 138 15.76 -28.97 -11.45
CA LEU A 138 14.84 -29.11 -12.58
C LEU A 138 14.01 -27.85 -12.82
N LEU A 139 13.49 -27.20 -11.77
CA LEU A 139 12.84 -25.89 -11.88
C LEU A 139 13.80 -24.83 -12.43
N GLN A 140 15.04 -24.82 -11.93
CA GLN A 140 16.08 -23.90 -12.38
C GLN A 140 16.42 -24.08 -13.87
N SER A 141 16.45 -25.32 -14.37
CA SER A 141 16.70 -25.59 -15.79
C SER A 141 15.56 -25.11 -16.70
N HIS A 142 14.36 -24.91 -16.14
CA HIS A 142 13.17 -24.37 -16.82
C HIS A 142 13.00 -22.85 -16.63
N GLY A 143 14.02 -22.15 -16.12
CA GLY A 143 14.04 -20.69 -16.02
C GLY A 143 13.48 -20.15 -14.71
N ALA A 144 13.15 -21.00 -13.74
CA ALA A 144 12.82 -20.55 -12.40
C ALA A 144 14.06 -20.13 -11.61
N TYR A 145 13.92 -19.15 -10.73
CA TYR A 145 14.82 -19.00 -9.60
C TYR A 145 14.22 -19.73 -8.40
N VAL A 146 15.05 -20.51 -7.70
CA VAL A 146 14.66 -21.18 -6.46
C VAL A 146 15.80 -20.97 -5.47
N GLY A 147 15.48 -20.43 -4.30
CA GLY A 147 16.46 -20.14 -3.26
C GLY A 147 15.84 -20.06 -1.88
N LEU A 148 16.70 -20.04 -0.86
CA LEU A 148 16.26 -19.79 0.51
C LEU A 148 15.61 -18.42 0.59
N LEU A 149 14.58 -18.34 1.42
CA LEU A 149 13.84 -17.12 1.65
C LEU A 149 14.70 -16.03 2.30
N TYR A 150 15.53 -16.42 3.25
CA TYR A 150 16.60 -15.63 3.84
C TYR A 150 17.73 -16.54 4.31
N GLN A 151 18.85 -15.95 4.74
CA GLN A 151 20.00 -16.72 5.20
C GLN A 151 19.66 -17.51 6.47
N GLY A 152 19.80 -18.84 6.40
CA GLY A 152 19.50 -19.74 7.52
C GLY A 152 18.06 -20.26 7.56
N ALA A 153 17.19 -19.80 6.66
CA ALA A 153 15.83 -20.33 6.51
C ALA A 153 15.85 -21.77 5.97
N THR A 154 14.81 -22.54 6.31
CA THR A 154 14.45 -23.77 5.57
C THR A 154 13.36 -23.53 4.52
N TRP A 155 12.67 -22.40 4.62
CA TRP A 155 11.70 -21.96 3.62
C TRP A 155 12.34 -21.46 2.33
N LEU A 156 11.62 -21.64 1.22
CA LEU A 156 12.03 -21.28 -0.13
C LEU A 156 11.18 -20.15 -0.71
N ARG A 157 11.83 -19.39 -1.57
CA ARG A 157 11.24 -18.53 -2.59
C ARG A 157 11.40 -19.18 -3.95
N VAL A 158 10.32 -19.21 -4.72
CA VAL A 158 10.30 -19.62 -6.12
C VAL A 158 9.87 -18.43 -6.97
N ASP A 159 10.69 -18.03 -7.94
CA ASP A 159 10.35 -16.98 -8.91
C ASP A 159 10.31 -17.60 -10.31
N LEU A 160 9.13 -17.51 -10.93
CA LEU A 160 8.80 -18.02 -12.25
C LEU A 160 8.68 -16.89 -13.29
N GLY A 161 9.09 -15.66 -12.97
CA GLY A 161 9.00 -14.49 -13.85
C GLY A 161 9.71 -14.66 -15.21
N ARG A 162 10.67 -15.60 -15.29
CA ARG A 162 11.43 -15.94 -16.50
C ARG A 162 11.10 -17.33 -17.06
N ALA A 163 10.14 -18.04 -16.47
CA ALA A 163 9.72 -19.35 -16.95
C ALA A 163 8.89 -19.23 -18.24
N THR A 164 8.77 -20.35 -18.96
CA THR A 164 7.85 -20.46 -20.10
C THR A 164 6.48 -20.87 -19.59
N PHE A 165 5.42 -20.17 -20.03
CA PHE A 165 4.03 -20.49 -19.67
C PHE A 165 3.24 -20.99 -20.89
N PRO A 166 2.33 -21.98 -20.71
CA PRO A 166 2.13 -22.76 -19.48
C PRO A 166 3.38 -23.59 -19.14
N LEU A 167 3.56 -23.90 -17.85
CA LEU A 167 4.69 -24.71 -17.40
C LEU A 167 4.60 -26.13 -18.02
N SER A 168 5.74 -26.74 -18.33
CA SER A 168 5.78 -28.13 -18.78
C SER A 168 5.32 -29.08 -17.67
N ASP A 169 4.82 -30.28 -18.03
CA ASP A 169 4.45 -31.32 -17.05
C ASP A 169 5.59 -31.64 -16.09
N GLU A 170 6.82 -31.65 -16.60
CA GLU A 170 8.04 -31.89 -15.82
C GLU A 170 8.31 -30.75 -14.83
N ALA A 171 8.20 -29.49 -15.26
CA ALA A 171 8.34 -28.34 -14.37
C ALA A 171 7.22 -28.27 -13.33
N MET A 172 5.97 -28.57 -13.71
CA MET A 172 4.83 -28.65 -12.79
C MET A 172 4.99 -29.78 -11.77
N SER A 173 5.52 -30.93 -12.17
CA SER A 173 5.84 -32.04 -11.26
C SER A 173 6.89 -31.62 -10.24
N ALA A 174 7.96 -30.96 -10.69
CA ALA A 174 9.01 -30.45 -9.82
C ALA A 174 8.47 -29.36 -8.85
N LEU A 175 7.59 -28.48 -9.34
CA LEU A 175 6.95 -27.46 -8.50
C LEU A 175 6.11 -28.09 -7.38
N ARG A 176 5.34 -29.14 -7.68
CA ARG A 176 4.57 -29.88 -6.66
C ARG A 176 5.47 -30.56 -5.64
N ALA A 177 6.63 -31.08 -6.05
CA ALA A 177 7.58 -31.71 -5.14
C ALA A 177 8.22 -30.69 -4.17
N VAL A 178 8.54 -29.49 -4.65
CA VAL A 178 9.13 -28.40 -3.84
C VAL A 178 8.06 -27.62 -3.05
N GLY A 179 6.80 -27.68 -3.46
CA GLY A 179 5.67 -26.92 -2.92
C GLY A 179 5.55 -26.83 -1.39
N PRO A 180 5.77 -27.92 -0.62
CA PRO A 180 5.72 -27.86 0.84
C PRO A 180 6.74 -26.92 1.50
N TRP A 181 7.79 -26.49 0.79
CA TRP A 181 8.81 -25.56 1.27
C TRP A 181 8.62 -24.14 0.74
N VAL A 182 7.65 -23.87 -0.13
CA VAL A 182 7.53 -22.56 -0.77
C VAL A 182 6.65 -21.63 0.06
N ARG A 183 7.21 -20.52 0.54
CA ARG A 183 6.49 -19.40 1.19
C ARG A 183 6.20 -18.27 0.23
N GLU A 184 7.08 -18.05 -0.74
CA GLU A 184 6.97 -16.95 -1.68
C GLU A 184 6.97 -17.44 -3.13
N LEU A 185 6.00 -16.95 -3.89
CA LEU A 185 5.91 -17.15 -5.33
C LEU A 185 6.04 -15.80 -6.06
N GLY A 186 7.05 -15.69 -6.93
CA GLY A 186 7.20 -14.58 -7.87
C GLY A 186 6.71 -14.97 -9.27
N LEU A 187 5.84 -14.15 -9.85
CA LEU A 187 5.32 -14.24 -11.21
C LEU A 187 5.43 -12.90 -11.95
N ALA A 188 6.03 -11.89 -11.31
CA ALA A 188 5.97 -10.51 -11.77
C ALA A 188 6.50 -10.34 -13.20
N GLY A 189 5.70 -9.69 -14.06
CA GLY A 189 6.05 -9.46 -15.46
C GLY A 189 5.99 -10.69 -16.37
N SER A 190 5.57 -11.86 -15.87
CA SER A 190 5.41 -13.06 -16.69
C SER A 190 4.13 -13.02 -17.54
N ALA A 191 4.09 -13.89 -18.55
CA ALA A 191 2.92 -14.11 -19.39
C ALA A 191 1.95 -15.16 -18.80
N VAL A 192 1.96 -15.35 -17.47
CA VAL A 192 1.07 -16.32 -16.82
C VAL A 192 -0.39 -15.87 -16.97
N ASP A 193 -1.22 -16.80 -17.44
CA ASP A 193 -2.68 -16.71 -17.47
C ASP A 193 -3.23 -18.13 -17.33
N GLU A 194 -3.11 -18.94 -18.39
CA GLU A 194 -3.37 -20.38 -18.34
C GLU A 194 -2.38 -21.09 -17.39
N GLY A 195 -2.90 -21.95 -16.52
CA GLY A 195 -2.12 -22.73 -15.56
C GLY A 195 -1.87 -22.04 -14.21
N PHE A 196 -2.29 -20.78 -14.02
CA PHE A 196 -2.12 -20.08 -12.73
C PHE A 196 -2.70 -20.87 -11.55
N GLY A 197 -3.93 -21.36 -11.69
CA GLY A 197 -4.56 -22.13 -10.63
C GLY A 197 -3.86 -23.46 -10.32
N GLU A 198 -3.16 -24.07 -11.28
CA GLU A 198 -2.40 -25.30 -11.04
C GLU A 198 -1.11 -25.01 -10.26
N ILE A 199 -0.48 -23.87 -10.56
CA ILE A 199 0.67 -23.35 -9.82
C ILE A 199 0.28 -23.08 -8.37
N VAL A 200 -0.81 -22.33 -8.14
CA VAL A 200 -1.29 -22.01 -6.79
C VAL A 200 -1.59 -23.28 -5.98
N ARG A 201 -2.29 -24.26 -6.58
CA ARG A 201 -2.61 -25.55 -5.93
C ARG A 201 -1.38 -26.39 -5.60
N ALA A 202 -0.25 -26.17 -6.28
CA ALA A 202 0.99 -26.88 -6.01
C ALA A 202 1.70 -26.37 -4.74
N LEU A 203 1.30 -25.21 -4.19
CA LEU A 203 2.03 -24.52 -3.12
C LEU A 203 1.17 -24.39 -1.84
N PRO A 204 1.02 -25.47 -1.04
CA PRO A 204 0.09 -25.49 0.08
C PRO A 204 0.47 -24.55 1.24
N ARG A 205 1.70 -24.05 1.28
CA ARG A 205 2.24 -23.19 2.35
C ARG A 205 2.59 -21.77 1.87
N VAL A 206 2.21 -21.42 0.64
CA VAL A 206 2.49 -20.09 0.09
C VAL A 206 1.77 -19.02 0.89
N GLN A 207 2.50 -17.98 1.30
CA GLN A 207 1.98 -16.83 2.05
C GLN A 207 1.98 -15.56 1.22
N THR A 208 2.90 -15.46 0.27
CA THR A 208 3.03 -14.29 -0.58
C THR A 208 3.12 -14.69 -2.04
N VAL A 209 2.28 -14.07 -2.87
CA VAL A 209 2.32 -14.20 -4.32
C VAL A 209 2.47 -12.81 -4.93
N ASP A 210 3.50 -12.60 -5.75
CA ASP A 210 3.65 -11.41 -6.58
C ASP A 210 3.37 -11.75 -8.05
N ALA A 211 2.16 -11.46 -8.50
CA ALA A 211 1.73 -11.54 -9.89
C ALA A 211 1.54 -10.14 -10.52
N SER A 212 2.32 -9.15 -10.07
CA SER A 212 2.28 -7.80 -10.66
C SER A 212 2.70 -7.82 -12.13
N ARG A 213 2.09 -6.95 -12.95
CA ARG A 213 2.38 -6.82 -14.40
C ARG A 213 2.24 -8.14 -15.18
N THR A 214 1.31 -9.00 -14.76
CA THR A 214 0.94 -10.23 -15.46
C THR A 214 -0.28 -10.01 -16.36
N THR A 215 -0.65 -11.05 -17.11
CA THR A 215 -1.83 -11.08 -17.98
C THR A 215 -3.08 -11.67 -17.31
N LEU A 216 -3.03 -11.93 -15.99
CA LEU A 216 -4.15 -12.52 -15.24
C LEU A 216 -5.42 -11.69 -15.35
N THR A 217 -6.55 -12.39 -15.48
CA THR A 217 -7.90 -11.81 -15.54
C THR A 217 -8.84 -12.34 -14.46
N THR A 218 -8.57 -13.52 -13.88
CA THR A 218 -9.42 -14.17 -12.87
C THR A 218 -8.59 -14.57 -11.65
N LEU A 219 -9.23 -14.63 -10.47
CA LEU A 219 -8.58 -14.96 -9.20
C LEU A 219 -9.28 -16.11 -8.43
N ASP A 220 -10.30 -16.74 -9.00
CA ASP A 220 -11.05 -17.90 -8.46
C ASP A 220 -10.18 -18.98 -7.77
N SER A 221 -8.98 -19.21 -8.28
CA SER A 221 -8.09 -20.28 -7.81
C SER A 221 -7.31 -19.94 -6.53
N ILE A 222 -7.30 -18.68 -6.07
CA ILE A 222 -6.48 -18.29 -4.90
C ILE A 222 -7.01 -18.85 -3.59
N ALA A 223 -8.31 -19.14 -3.49
CA ALA A 223 -8.91 -19.81 -2.33
C ALA A 223 -8.33 -21.22 -2.10
N ALA A 224 -7.64 -21.80 -3.09
CA ALA A 224 -6.94 -23.07 -2.95
C ALA A 224 -5.58 -22.97 -2.22
N ALA A 225 -5.09 -21.75 -1.93
CA ALA A 225 -3.89 -21.51 -1.13
C ALA A 225 -4.28 -21.10 0.30
N PRO A 226 -4.36 -22.05 1.25
CA PRO A 226 -4.96 -21.82 2.57
C PRO A 226 -4.13 -20.91 3.50
N GLU A 227 -2.88 -20.63 3.14
CA GLU A 227 -1.99 -19.76 3.91
C GLU A 227 -1.66 -18.44 3.18
N LEU A 228 -2.27 -18.19 2.01
CA LEU A 228 -1.99 -16.98 1.22
C LEU A 228 -2.51 -15.75 1.95
N ALA A 229 -1.57 -14.91 2.41
CA ALA A 229 -1.84 -13.72 3.20
C ALA A 229 -1.72 -12.44 2.37
N VAL A 230 -0.75 -12.39 1.45
CA VAL A 230 -0.43 -11.20 0.64
C VAL A 230 -0.43 -11.55 -0.84
N PHE A 231 -1.22 -10.82 -1.62
CA PHE A 231 -1.28 -11.01 -3.06
C PHE A 231 -1.11 -9.68 -3.82
N ASN A 232 -0.04 -9.59 -4.61
CA ASN A 232 0.22 -8.42 -5.45
C ASN A 232 -0.18 -8.70 -6.90
N VAL A 233 -1.15 -7.95 -7.41
CA VAL A 233 -1.64 -7.99 -8.79
C VAL A 233 -1.51 -6.62 -9.47
N ALA A 234 -0.65 -5.74 -8.95
CA ALA A 234 -0.50 -4.38 -9.47
C ALA A 234 -0.10 -4.36 -10.96
N GLY A 235 -0.73 -3.50 -11.76
CA GLY A 235 -0.47 -3.37 -13.20
C GLY A 235 -0.91 -4.56 -14.04
N SER A 236 -1.85 -5.38 -13.55
CA SER A 236 -2.50 -6.47 -14.28
C SER A 236 -3.87 -6.04 -14.82
N SER A 237 -4.59 -6.98 -15.45
CA SER A 237 -5.92 -6.76 -16.03
C SER A 237 -7.08 -7.12 -15.09
N ILE A 238 -6.81 -7.19 -13.78
CA ILE A 238 -7.82 -7.53 -12.76
C ILE A 238 -8.92 -6.45 -12.68
N THR A 239 -10.17 -6.90 -12.53
CA THR A 239 -11.39 -6.10 -12.41
C THR A 239 -12.04 -6.30 -11.04
N ASP A 240 -13.11 -5.55 -10.79
CA ASP A 240 -13.97 -5.66 -9.59
C ASP A 240 -14.49 -7.08 -9.33
N ASP A 241 -14.94 -7.78 -10.38
CA ASP A 241 -15.45 -9.15 -10.27
C ASP A 241 -14.36 -10.10 -9.73
N ALA A 242 -13.17 -10.05 -10.33
CA ALA A 242 -12.05 -10.89 -9.93
C ALA A 242 -11.55 -10.58 -8.52
N LEU A 243 -11.61 -9.31 -8.09
CA LEU A 243 -11.28 -8.93 -6.72
C LEU A 243 -12.34 -9.41 -5.71
N THR A 244 -13.61 -9.39 -6.09
CA THR A 244 -14.70 -9.89 -5.26
C THR A 244 -14.55 -11.39 -4.99
N GLU A 245 -14.21 -12.17 -6.03
CA GLU A 245 -13.84 -13.59 -5.88
C GLU A 245 -12.64 -13.79 -4.94
N ALA A 246 -11.60 -12.96 -5.09
CA ALA A 246 -10.40 -13.03 -4.26
C ALA A 246 -10.68 -12.78 -2.77
N ALA A 247 -11.65 -11.90 -2.46
CA ALA A 247 -12.02 -11.55 -1.09
C ALA A 247 -12.73 -12.69 -0.34
N GLU A 248 -13.21 -13.74 -1.03
CA GLU A 248 -13.76 -14.95 -0.40
C GLU A 248 -12.68 -15.78 0.33
N SER A 249 -11.39 -15.53 0.04
CA SER A 249 -10.29 -16.20 0.71
C SER A 249 -10.19 -15.82 2.19
N ALA A 250 -10.36 -16.80 3.08
CA ALA A 250 -10.31 -16.58 4.52
C ALA A 250 -8.91 -16.23 5.07
N SER A 251 -7.84 -16.54 4.32
CA SER A 251 -6.46 -16.27 4.72
C SER A 251 -5.93 -14.92 4.23
N LEU A 252 -6.60 -14.33 3.24
CA LEU A 252 -6.08 -13.14 2.56
C LEU A 252 -6.24 -11.91 3.46
N THR A 253 -5.12 -11.23 3.69
CA THR A 253 -5.07 -10.04 4.55
C THR A 253 -4.70 -8.78 3.77
N ARG A 254 -4.05 -8.93 2.61
CA ARG A 254 -3.62 -7.80 1.79
C ARG A 254 -3.66 -8.13 0.31
N VAL A 255 -4.27 -7.24 -0.47
CA VAL A 255 -4.20 -7.23 -1.94
C VAL A 255 -3.60 -5.93 -2.42
N VAL A 256 -2.55 -5.98 -3.23
CA VAL A 256 -2.01 -4.80 -3.92
C VAL A 256 -2.51 -4.82 -5.36
N ALA A 257 -3.40 -3.90 -5.71
CA ALA A 257 -4.11 -3.85 -7.00
C ALA A 257 -3.97 -2.48 -7.71
N SER A 258 -2.88 -1.75 -7.45
CA SER A 258 -2.64 -0.46 -8.11
C SER A 258 -2.49 -0.61 -9.62
N ARG A 259 -2.99 0.37 -10.39
CA ARG A 259 -3.00 0.35 -11.87
C ARG A 259 -3.70 -0.89 -12.45
N THR A 260 -4.82 -1.30 -11.86
CA THR A 260 -5.73 -2.32 -12.40
C THR A 260 -7.05 -1.66 -12.80
N ALA A 261 -8.08 -2.42 -13.18
CA ALA A 261 -9.43 -1.89 -13.40
C ALA A 261 -10.30 -1.94 -12.13
N VAL A 262 -9.72 -2.28 -10.98
CA VAL A 262 -10.42 -2.28 -9.69
C VAL A 262 -10.83 -0.86 -9.32
N THR A 263 -12.12 -0.67 -9.08
CA THR A 263 -12.70 0.58 -8.64
C THR A 263 -12.56 0.76 -7.14
N ARG A 264 -12.56 2.03 -6.71
CA ARG A 264 -12.56 2.42 -5.30
C ARG A 264 -13.80 1.91 -4.59
N GLU A 265 -14.96 2.02 -5.25
CA GLU A 265 -16.24 1.61 -4.68
C GLU A 265 -16.24 0.14 -4.26
N VAL A 266 -15.76 -0.74 -5.13
CA VAL A 266 -15.71 -2.18 -4.84
C VAL A 266 -14.66 -2.50 -3.78
N ALA A 267 -13.47 -1.90 -3.87
CA ALA A 267 -12.44 -2.14 -2.86
C ALA A 267 -12.88 -1.70 -1.44
N GLU A 268 -13.53 -0.54 -1.31
CA GLU A 268 -14.06 -0.06 -0.03
C GLU A 268 -15.19 -0.97 0.50
N ALA A 269 -16.10 -1.42 -0.37
CA ALA A 269 -17.17 -2.34 0.00
C ALA A 269 -16.61 -3.70 0.49
N LEU A 270 -15.57 -4.21 -0.17
CA LEU A 270 -14.91 -5.46 0.24
C LEU A 270 -14.17 -5.30 1.58
N MET A 271 -13.44 -4.21 1.81
CA MET A 271 -12.82 -3.96 3.11
C MET A 271 -13.85 -3.83 4.24
N LEU A 272 -15.03 -3.28 3.94
CA LEU A 272 -16.15 -3.20 4.90
C LEU A 272 -16.71 -4.58 5.24
N ALA A 273 -16.87 -5.46 4.24
CA ALA A 273 -17.37 -6.82 4.43
C ALA A 273 -16.31 -7.76 5.05
N HIS A 274 -15.03 -7.49 4.82
CA HIS A 274 -13.89 -8.29 5.24
C HIS A 274 -12.90 -7.44 6.06
N PRO A 275 -13.17 -7.19 7.36
CA PRO A 275 -12.41 -6.23 8.17
C PRO A 275 -10.93 -6.60 8.41
N ASN A 276 -10.50 -7.81 8.06
CA ASN A 276 -9.11 -8.24 8.11
C ASN A 276 -8.37 -8.11 6.77
N LEU A 277 -9.07 -7.71 5.70
CA LEU A 277 -8.54 -7.55 4.35
C LEU A 277 -8.27 -6.07 4.07
N VAL A 278 -7.05 -5.77 3.63
CA VAL A 278 -6.63 -4.45 3.15
C VAL A 278 -6.41 -4.53 1.64
N ILE A 279 -6.97 -3.58 0.87
CA ILE A 279 -6.79 -3.49 -0.58
C ILE A 279 -6.10 -2.18 -0.94
N ASP A 280 -4.87 -2.27 -1.45
CA ASP A 280 -4.07 -1.14 -1.90
C ASP A 280 -4.13 -1.01 -3.42
N ALA A 281 -5.11 -0.26 -3.93
CA ALA A 281 -5.30 -0.04 -5.36
C ALA A 281 -5.04 1.41 -5.84
N ALA A 282 -4.49 2.28 -4.98
CA ALA A 282 -4.12 3.64 -5.37
C ALA A 282 -2.86 3.69 -6.28
N PRO A 283 -2.76 4.63 -7.25
CA PRO A 283 -3.82 5.54 -7.67
C PRO A 283 -4.95 4.75 -8.34
N TRP A 284 -6.18 5.13 -8.03
CA TRP A 284 -7.37 4.43 -8.51
C TRP A 284 -7.63 4.80 -9.98
N PRO A 285 -8.30 3.93 -10.77
CA PRO A 285 -8.72 4.27 -12.14
C PRO A 285 -9.53 5.56 -12.18
N GLU A 286 -10.32 5.81 -11.14
CA GLU A 286 -11.07 7.03 -10.95
C GLU A 286 -10.15 8.23 -10.77
N ASP A 287 -9.01 8.14 -10.09
CA ASP A 287 -8.06 9.27 -9.98
C ASP A 287 -7.50 9.67 -11.36
N GLU A 288 -7.29 8.68 -12.25
CA GLU A 288 -6.83 8.93 -13.62
C GLU A 288 -7.96 9.40 -14.56
N ALA A 289 -9.17 8.85 -14.38
CA ALA A 289 -10.38 9.33 -15.06
C ALA A 289 -10.81 10.71 -14.55
N GLU A 290 -10.42 11.06 -13.32
CA GLU A 290 -10.55 12.35 -12.67
C GLU A 290 -9.43 13.33 -13.05
N SER A 291 -8.91 13.21 -14.28
CA SER A 291 -8.75 14.43 -15.08
C SER A 291 -10.14 15.02 -15.41
N ILE A 292 -10.92 15.35 -14.39
CA ILE A 292 -12.14 16.09 -14.56
C ILE A 292 -11.72 17.39 -15.24
N GLY A 293 -12.42 17.78 -16.29
CA GLY A 293 -12.26 19.08 -16.97
C GLY A 293 -12.65 20.26 -16.07
N TRP A 294 -12.32 20.19 -14.78
CA TRP A 294 -12.46 21.24 -13.81
C TRP A 294 -11.66 22.44 -14.26
N SER A 295 -12.32 23.58 -14.15
CA SER A 295 -11.69 24.87 -14.23
C SER A 295 -10.59 24.99 -13.15
N PRO A 296 -9.61 25.90 -13.33
CA PRO A 296 -8.66 26.23 -12.27
C PRO A 296 -9.33 26.60 -10.94
N GLU A 297 -10.53 27.18 -10.99
CA GLU A 297 -11.29 27.58 -9.81
C GLU A 297 -11.92 26.39 -9.09
N GLU A 298 -12.49 25.43 -9.81
CA GLU A 298 -12.98 24.18 -9.20
C GLU A 298 -11.83 23.39 -8.56
N ARG A 299 -10.64 23.35 -9.18
CA ARG A 299 -9.44 22.76 -8.55
C ARG A 299 -9.02 23.47 -7.26
N ALA A 300 -9.10 24.81 -7.24
CA ALA A 300 -8.75 25.58 -6.05
C ALA A 300 -9.73 25.34 -4.89
N VAL A 301 -11.03 25.19 -5.18
CA VAL A 301 -12.04 24.84 -4.17
C VAL A 301 -11.80 23.42 -3.64
N TRP A 302 -11.50 22.47 -4.53
CA TRP A 302 -11.19 21.10 -4.13
C TRP A 302 -9.98 21.04 -3.19
N ALA A 303 -8.89 21.70 -3.56
CA ALA A 303 -7.69 21.76 -2.72
C ALA A 303 -7.95 22.38 -1.34
N ALA A 304 -8.85 23.36 -1.24
CA ALA A 304 -9.27 23.92 0.05
C ALA A 304 -10.02 22.88 0.91
N SER A 305 -10.92 22.11 0.30
CA SER A 305 -11.62 21.01 0.98
C SER A 305 -10.65 19.92 1.44
N GLU A 306 -9.75 19.46 0.57
CA GLU A 306 -8.73 18.47 0.93
C GLU A 306 -7.87 18.93 2.10
N ALA A 307 -7.43 20.19 2.11
CA ALA A 307 -6.61 20.74 3.18
C ALA A 307 -7.36 20.71 4.54
N ILE A 308 -8.63 21.11 4.55
CA ILE A 308 -9.48 21.07 5.76
C ILE A 308 -9.61 19.64 6.27
N TRP A 309 -9.97 18.68 5.41
CA TRP A 309 -10.23 17.30 5.84
C TRP A 309 -8.97 16.52 6.18
N ALA A 310 -7.84 16.82 5.54
CA ALA A 310 -6.55 16.29 5.92
C ALA A 310 -6.10 16.80 7.30
N ALA A 311 -6.31 18.09 7.60
CA ALA A 311 -6.03 18.65 8.92
C ALA A 311 -6.98 18.07 9.99
N TYR A 312 -8.28 17.98 9.69
CA TYR A 312 -9.29 17.36 10.53
C TYR A 312 -8.92 15.92 10.91
N ALA A 313 -8.50 15.11 9.93
CA ALA A 313 -8.10 13.72 10.16
C ALA A 313 -6.92 13.57 11.13
N ARG A 314 -6.07 14.59 11.25
CA ARG A 314 -4.94 14.62 12.21
C ARG A 314 -5.29 15.27 13.54
N GLY A 315 -6.54 15.71 13.74
CA GLY A 315 -6.94 16.51 14.91
C GLY A 315 -6.32 17.92 14.93
N ASP A 316 -5.82 18.41 13.80
CA ASP A 316 -5.13 19.69 13.67
C ASP A 316 -6.13 20.85 13.54
N TRP A 317 -6.79 21.18 14.65
CA TRP A 317 -7.79 22.25 14.70
C TRP A 317 -7.19 23.65 14.47
N GLU A 318 -5.89 23.84 14.72
CA GLU A 318 -5.20 25.10 14.42
C GLU A 318 -5.17 25.38 12.91
N THR A 319 -5.05 24.33 12.09
CA THR A 319 -5.16 24.44 10.63
C THR A 319 -6.61 24.45 10.15
N VAL A 320 -7.53 23.71 10.80
CA VAL A 320 -8.95 23.64 10.38
C VAL A 320 -9.67 24.97 10.61
N LEU A 321 -9.60 25.52 11.82
CA LEU A 321 -10.44 26.67 12.23
C LEU A 321 -10.29 27.91 11.34
N PRO A 322 -9.08 28.31 10.90
CA PRO A 322 -8.92 29.46 10.00
C PRO A 322 -9.54 29.26 8.62
N GLU A 323 -9.78 28.02 8.18
CA GLU A 323 -10.35 27.68 6.87
C GLU A 323 -11.88 27.69 6.85
N LEU A 324 -12.51 27.82 8.02
CA LEU A 324 -13.95 27.95 8.16
C LEU A 324 -14.37 29.43 8.14
N HIS A 325 -15.48 29.72 7.47
CA HIS A 325 -16.10 31.05 7.44
C HIS A 325 -16.70 31.39 8.81
N GLU A 326 -16.77 32.68 9.18
CA GLU A 326 -17.33 33.11 10.47
C GLU A 326 -18.79 32.68 10.69
N ALA A 327 -19.53 32.52 9.60
CA ALA A 327 -20.92 32.06 9.58
C ALA A 327 -21.04 30.54 9.37
N TRP A 328 -19.98 29.78 9.65
CA TRP A 328 -19.97 28.35 9.36
C TRP A 328 -21.00 27.57 10.18
N VAL A 329 -21.70 26.65 9.53
CA VAL A 329 -22.67 25.74 10.17
C VAL A 329 -22.41 24.30 9.73
N GLY A 330 -22.34 23.38 10.70
CA GLY A 330 -22.09 21.97 10.46
C GLY A 330 -23.21 21.06 10.97
N ALA A 331 -23.25 19.82 10.47
CA ALA A 331 -23.99 18.72 11.10
C ALA A 331 -23.02 17.58 11.38
N SER A 332 -23.02 17.05 12.60
CA SER A 332 -22.17 15.92 12.99
C SER A 332 -22.58 14.64 12.24
N ALA A 333 -21.72 13.61 12.28
CA ALA A 333 -22.00 12.31 11.65
C ALA A 333 -23.28 11.64 12.19
N GLY A 334 -23.78 12.05 13.37
CA GLY A 334 -25.07 11.62 13.95
C GLY A 334 -26.28 12.47 13.55
N GLY A 335 -26.13 13.40 12.61
CA GLY A 335 -27.22 14.28 12.14
C GLY A 335 -27.63 15.38 13.13
N GLN A 336 -26.87 15.58 14.22
CA GLN A 336 -27.09 16.71 15.11
C GLN A 336 -26.50 17.97 14.50
N ALA A 337 -27.34 19.01 14.39
CA ALA A 337 -26.88 20.32 13.94
C ALA A 337 -25.97 20.93 15.01
N VAL A 338 -24.76 21.31 14.60
CA VAL A 338 -23.77 22.01 15.43
C VAL A 338 -23.53 23.38 14.84
N SER A 339 -23.74 24.40 15.67
CA SER A 339 -23.76 25.80 15.24
C SER A 339 -22.39 26.47 15.27
N SER A 340 -21.36 25.81 15.82
CA SER A 340 -20.00 26.35 15.80
C SER A 340 -18.93 25.25 15.70
N PRO A 341 -17.73 25.57 15.17
CA PRO A 341 -16.59 24.66 15.16
C PRO A 341 -16.10 24.25 16.55
N THR A 342 -16.28 25.12 17.56
CA THR A 342 -15.91 24.82 18.95
C THR A 342 -16.82 23.74 19.54
N ASP A 343 -18.14 23.84 19.31
CA ASP A 343 -19.10 22.81 19.75
C ASP A 343 -18.80 21.45 19.12
N TRP A 344 -18.32 21.46 17.87
CA TRP A 344 -17.88 20.25 17.18
C TRP A 344 -16.63 19.65 17.82
N ARG A 345 -15.61 20.48 18.06
CA ARG A 345 -14.36 20.04 18.71
C ARG A 345 -14.60 19.42 20.09
N GLU A 346 -15.42 20.07 20.91
CA GLU A 346 -15.74 19.59 22.26
C GLU A 346 -16.47 18.24 22.25
N GLN A 347 -17.32 17.97 21.25
CA GLN A 347 -17.98 16.67 21.10
C GLN A 347 -17.04 15.55 20.65
N GLU A 348 -15.96 15.85 19.94
CA GLU A 348 -14.98 14.86 19.45
C GLU A 348 -13.88 14.54 20.47
N GLU A 349 -13.49 15.51 21.31
CA GLU A 349 -12.50 15.31 22.39
C GLU A 349 -12.96 14.33 23.49
N ASP A 350 -14.28 14.11 23.63
CA ASP A 350 -14.90 13.16 24.57
C ASP A 350 -14.80 11.67 24.14
N GLY A 351 -14.24 11.39 22.96
CA GLY A 351 -13.90 10.02 22.56
C GLY A 351 -13.79 9.79 21.05
N ALA A 352 -12.57 9.46 20.62
CA ALA A 352 -12.19 8.75 19.39
C ALA A 352 -11.88 9.56 18.12
N THR A 353 -10.59 9.78 17.83
CA THR A 353 -10.08 9.85 16.44
C THR A 353 -8.60 9.46 16.35
N GLN A 354 -8.25 8.22 16.68
CA GLN A 354 -7.19 7.55 15.94
C GLN A 354 -7.87 6.74 14.85
N SER A 355 -7.71 7.15 13.59
CA SER A 355 -8.26 6.46 12.42
C SER A 355 -7.08 6.07 11.54
N VAL A 356 -7.06 4.85 11.03
CA VAL A 356 -5.92 4.37 10.22
C VAL A 356 -6.09 4.72 8.75
N VAL A 357 -7.33 4.92 8.30
CA VAL A 357 -7.61 5.38 6.94
C VAL A 357 -8.71 6.43 7.01
N THR A 358 -8.35 7.67 6.69
CA THR A 358 -9.29 8.74 6.33
C THR A 358 -9.08 9.05 4.85
N ARG A 359 -10.06 8.75 3.99
CA ARG A 359 -10.03 9.19 2.59
C ARG A 359 -11.17 10.16 2.33
N HIS A 360 -10.81 11.33 1.78
CA HIS A 360 -11.71 12.39 1.34
C HIS A 360 -11.64 12.47 -0.18
N THR A 361 -12.70 12.03 -0.86
CA THR A 361 -12.73 11.85 -2.32
C THR A 361 -13.74 12.81 -2.94
N PRO A 362 -13.44 13.50 -4.05
CA PRO A 362 -14.44 14.34 -4.67
C PRO A 362 -15.49 13.49 -5.38
N LEU A 363 -16.76 13.88 -5.30
CA LEU A 363 -17.84 13.39 -6.15
C LEU A 363 -18.22 14.46 -7.18
N ARG A 364 -18.22 15.72 -6.76
CA ARG A 364 -18.59 16.86 -7.60
C ARG A 364 -18.05 18.16 -7.03
N VAL A 365 -17.46 18.99 -7.88
CA VAL A 365 -17.14 20.39 -7.53
C VAL A 365 -17.78 21.31 -8.53
N ARG A 366 -18.46 22.36 -8.06
CA ARG A 366 -19.07 23.39 -8.91
C ARG A 366 -18.87 24.77 -8.30
N VAL A 367 -18.38 25.69 -9.12
CA VAL A 367 -18.22 27.11 -8.78
C VAL A 367 -19.29 27.94 -9.50
N VAL A 368 -19.96 28.83 -8.77
CA VAL A 368 -20.96 29.76 -9.29
C VAL A 368 -20.69 31.14 -8.69
N GLY A 369 -19.93 31.98 -9.41
CA GLY A 369 -19.52 33.29 -8.91
C GLY A 369 -18.63 33.18 -7.67
N ASP A 370 -19.09 33.78 -6.57
CA ASP A 370 -18.39 33.79 -5.27
C ASP A 370 -18.81 32.66 -4.33
N ALA A 371 -19.56 31.68 -4.83
CA ALA A 371 -19.95 30.49 -4.08
C ALA A 371 -19.52 29.21 -4.81
N ALA A 372 -19.29 28.15 -4.05
CA ALA A 372 -19.03 26.83 -4.61
C ALA A 372 -19.67 25.72 -3.77
N ILE A 373 -19.91 24.58 -4.39
CA ILE A 373 -20.38 23.36 -3.74
C ILE A 373 -19.38 22.25 -4.04
N VAL A 374 -18.94 21.57 -2.98
CA VAL A 374 -18.16 20.34 -3.04
C VAL A 374 -19.04 19.23 -2.51
N GLN A 375 -19.26 18.20 -3.32
CA GLN A 375 -19.74 16.91 -2.83
C GLN A 375 -18.55 15.97 -2.80
N SER A 376 -18.41 15.25 -1.71
CA SER A 376 -17.27 14.39 -1.45
C SER A 376 -17.71 13.15 -0.68
N ARG A 377 -16.92 12.08 -0.75
CA ARG A 377 -17.09 10.89 0.07
C ARG A 377 -16.00 10.88 1.13
N TYR A 378 -16.40 10.70 2.39
CA TYR A 378 -15.49 10.54 3.50
C TYR A 378 -15.61 9.12 4.04
N TYR A 379 -14.48 8.45 4.10
CA TYR A 379 -14.37 7.09 4.61
C TYR A 379 -13.44 7.06 5.80
N ARG A 380 -13.88 6.44 6.90
CA ARG A 380 -13.13 6.28 8.14
C ARG A 380 -13.09 4.81 8.55
N VAL A 381 -11.89 4.24 8.62
CA VAL A 381 -11.64 2.92 9.22
C VAL A 381 -10.82 3.08 10.51
N PRO A 382 -11.29 2.49 11.63
CA PRO A 382 -10.54 2.48 12.88
C PRO A 382 -9.32 1.54 12.84
N PRO A 383 -8.37 1.68 13.79
CA PRO A 383 -7.18 0.84 13.87
C PRO A 383 -7.51 -0.62 14.16
N ARG A 384 -6.69 -1.52 13.61
CA ARG A 384 -6.75 -2.96 13.88
C ARG A 384 -6.69 -3.21 15.40
N GLY A 385 -7.71 -3.87 15.94
CA GLY A 385 -7.78 -4.24 17.36
C GLY A 385 -8.42 -3.21 18.30
N ALA A 386 -8.95 -2.11 17.79
CA ALA A 386 -9.82 -1.23 18.57
C ALA A 386 -11.21 -1.87 18.76
N ASP A 387 -11.75 -1.84 19.98
CA ASP A 387 -13.15 -2.21 20.24
C ASP A 387 -14.07 -1.23 19.48
N MET A 388 -14.84 -1.75 18.51
CA MET A 388 -15.47 -0.94 17.44
C MET A 388 -16.74 -0.20 17.86
N ALA A 389 -16.80 1.08 17.46
CA ALA A 389 -17.93 1.61 16.71
C ALA A 389 -17.74 1.30 15.21
N ASP A 390 -18.82 1.05 14.48
CA ASP A 390 -18.81 0.58 13.08
C ASP A 390 -18.00 1.47 12.11
N PRO A 391 -17.43 0.92 11.01
CA PRO A 391 -16.79 1.72 9.96
C PRO A 391 -17.77 2.74 9.38
N ILE A 392 -17.29 3.95 9.09
CA ILE A 392 -18.15 5.05 8.68
C ILE A 392 -17.86 5.41 7.22
N SER A 393 -18.90 5.34 6.38
CA SER A 393 -18.92 5.90 5.02
C SER A 393 -19.97 7.01 4.96
N LEU A 394 -19.54 8.20 4.56
CA LEU A 394 -20.39 9.40 4.51
C LEU A 394 -20.27 10.07 3.14
N VAL A 395 -21.38 10.67 2.70
CA VAL A 395 -21.39 11.69 1.66
C VAL A 395 -21.46 13.05 2.32
N LEU A 396 -20.49 13.91 2.01
CA LEU A 396 -20.45 15.28 2.47
C LEU A 396 -20.92 16.19 1.34
N THR A 397 -21.70 17.20 1.70
CA THR A 397 -22.00 18.34 0.85
C THR A 397 -21.53 19.59 1.57
N GLU A 398 -20.45 20.16 1.07
CA GLU A 398 -19.82 21.34 1.59
C GLU A 398 -20.16 22.54 0.69
N THR A 399 -20.50 23.66 1.32
CA THR A 399 -20.67 24.94 0.63
C THR A 399 -19.45 25.80 0.95
N TYR A 400 -18.87 26.44 -0.06
CA TYR A 400 -17.75 27.36 0.06
C TYR A 400 -18.15 28.76 -0.43
N VAL A 401 -17.52 29.77 0.14
CA VAL A 401 -17.62 31.16 -0.30
C VAL A 401 -16.24 31.75 -0.55
N ARG A 402 -16.14 32.65 -1.52
CA ARG A 402 -14.90 33.35 -1.84
C ARG A 402 -14.66 34.44 -0.79
N ALA A 403 -13.49 34.40 -0.17
CA ALA A 403 -13.00 35.40 0.78
C ALA A 403 -11.67 36.01 0.27
N ASP A 404 -11.20 37.05 0.95
CA ASP A 404 -10.00 37.81 0.55
C ASP A 404 -8.74 36.93 0.41
N ASN A 405 -8.67 35.83 1.19
CA ASN A 405 -7.52 34.91 1.24
C ASN A 405 -7.82 33.53 0.63
N GLY A 406 -8.82 33.42 -0.25
CA GLY A 406 -9.19 32.17 -0.91
C GLY A 406 -10.59 31.69 -0.57
N TRP A 407 -10.87 30.41 -0.81
CA TRP A 407 -12.16 29.81 -0.53
C TRP A 407 -12.25 29.41 0.94
N LYS A 408 -13.34 29.78 1.62
CA LYS A 408 -13.63 29.37 3.00
C LYS A 408 -14.87 28.50 3.03
N ALA A 409 -14.86 27.43 3.82
CA ALA A 409 -16.03 26.59 4.00
C ALA A 409 -17.10 27.40 4.75
N LEU A 410 -18.33 27.45 4.24
CA LEU A 410 -19.49 28.07 4.86
C LEU A 410 -20.39 27.05 5.55
N SER A 411 -20.46 25.83 5.04
CA SER A 411 -21.27 24.80 5.71
C SER A 411 -20.85 23.41 5.30
N THR A 412 -21.09 22.43 6.17
CA THR A 412 -20.95 21.01 5.84
C THR A 412 -22.21 20.26 6.25
N ALA A 413 -22.84 19.59 5.30
CA ALA A 413 -23.91 18.64 5.54
C ALA A 413 -23.38 17.22 5.36
N ILE A 414 -23.65 16.35 6.34
CA ILE A 414 -23.26 14.94 6.31
C ILE A 414 -24.51 14.09 6.07
N ALA A 415 -24.43 13.20 5.08
CA ALA A 415 -25.40 12.14 4.87
C ALA A 415 -24.69 10.78 5.01
N PRO A 416 -25.23 9.83 5.80
CA PRO A 416 -24.72 8.47 5.77
C PRO A 416 -24.87 7.92 4.35
N THR A 417 -23.80 7.30 3.84
CA THR A 417 -23.94 6.49 2.63
C THR A 417 -24.83 5.31 3.02
N PRO A 418 -25.88 4.96 2.25
CA PRO A 418 -26.49 3.65 2.43
C PRO A 418 -25.36 2.62 2.37
N ALA A 419 -25.34 1.67 3.32
CA ALA A 419 -24.40 0.56 3.25
C ALA A 419 -24.47 0.03 1.81
N PRO A 420 -23.34 -0.13 1.10
CA PRO A 420 -23.38 -0.75 -0.21
C PRO A 420 -24.17 -2.04 -0.04
N GLU A 421 -25.21 -2.23 -0.86
CA GLU A 421 -25.88 -3.52 -0.90
C GLU A 421 -24.76 -4.53 -1.17
N ALA A 422 -24.59 -5.49 -0.26
CA ALA A 422 -23.65 -6.58 -0.50
C ALA A 422 -24.00 -7.16 -1.89
N PRO A 423 -23.00 -7.32 -2.78
CA PRO A 423 -23.25 -7.81 -4.12
C PRO A 423 -24.03 -9.12 -4.16
#